data_AF-A0A945X732-F1
#
_entry.id   AF-A0A945X732-F1
#
_cell.length_a   1.000
_cell.length_b   1.000
_cell.length_c   1.000
_cell.angle_alpha   90.00
_cell.angle_beta   90.00
_cell.angle_gamma   90.00
#
_symmetry.space_group_name_H-M   'P 1'
#
loop_
_entity.id
_entity.type
_entity.pdbx_description
1 polymer ?
#
loop_
_entity_poly.entity_id
_entity_poly.type
_entity_poly.pdbx_seq_one_letter_code
_entity_poly.pdbx_strand_id
1 'polypeptide(L)' 'MGWIKATMLGEEKNISPEDLDLFNIVETPEEAVEIIEEFYRKYTLKPNF' A
#
# COMPACT_ATOMS: atom_id res chain seq x y z
N MET A 1 9.74 6.20 2.12
CA MET A 1 9.77 5.48 0.81
C MET A 1 11.13 5.49 0.09
N GLY A 2 12.19 6.13 0.64
CA GLY A 2 13.45 6.34 -0.08
C GLY A 2 14.19 5.07 -0.50
N TRP A 3 14.45 4.16 0.44
CA TRP A 3 15.19 2.92 0.15
C TRP A 3 14.46 1.99 -0.84
N ILE A 4 13.14 1.85 -0.70
CA ILE A 4 12.31 1.04 -1.60
C ILE A 4 12.42 1.55 -3.04
N LYS A 5 12.33 2.87 -3.25
CA LYS A 5 12.42 3.45 -4.60
C LYS A 5 13.85 3.42 -5.16
N ALA A 6 14.84 3.80 -4.36
CA ALA A 6 16.22 3.92 -4.82
C ALA A 6 16.87 2.55 -5.06
N THR A 7 16.81 1.67 -4.07
CA THR A 7 17.52 0.39 -4.12
C THR A 7 16.64 -0.72 -4.66
N MET A 8 15.47 -0.99 -4.07
CA MET A 8 14.66 -2.14 -4.51
C MET A 8 14.13 -1.99 -5.93
N LEU A 9 13.59 -0.82 -6.29
CA LEU A 9 13.06 -0.54 -7.63
C LEU A 9 14.15 -0.10 -8.61
N GLY A 10 15.00 0.85 -8.20
CA GLY A 10 16.00 1.47 -9.09
C GLY A 10 17.19 0.57 -9.38
N GLU A 11 18.01 0.32 -8.36
CA GLU A 11 19.28 -0.42 -8.48
C GLU A 11 19.06 -1.91 -8.75
N GLU A 12 18.31 -2.57 -7.86
CA GLU A 12 18.17 -4.02 -7.83
C GLU A 12 17.02 -4.53 -8.72
N LYS A 13 16.04 -3.67 -9.04
CA LYS A 13 14.87 -4.00 -9.88
C LYS A 13 14.09 -5.23 -9.42
N ASN A 14 13.99 -5.41 -8.11
CA ASN A 14 13.27 -6.52 -7.48
C ASN A 14 11.75 -6.35 -7.53
N ILE A 15 11.27 -5.13 -7.76
CA ILE A 15 9.85 -4.78 -7.86
C ILE A 15 9.60 -3.95 -9.13
N SER A 16 8.36 -3.96 -9.58
CA SER A 16 7.85 -3.10 -10.64
C SER A 16 7.39 -1.74 -10.06
N PRO A 17 7.32 -0.67 -10.88
CA PRO A 17 6.77 0.61 -10.44
C PRO A 17 5.35 0.49 -9.86
N GLU A 18 4.54 -0.41 -10.41
CA GLU A 18 3.14 -0.64 -10.03
C GLU A 18 3.01 -1.28 -8.64
N ASP A 19 4.05 -1.99 -8.17
CA ASP A 19 4.06 -2.56 -6.81
C ASP A 19 4.01 -1.48 -5.71
N LEU A 20 4.39 -0.24 -6.04
CA LEU A 20 4.29 0.89 -5.12
C LEU A 20 2.85 1.35 -4.87
N ASP A 21 1.90 0.94 -5.73
CA ASP A 21 0.48 1.23 -5.58
C ASP A 21 -0.24 0.20 -4.69
N LEU A 22 0.45 -0.87 -4.27
CA LEU A 22 -0.11 -1.92 -3.42
C LEU A 22 -0.28 -1.51 -1.95
N PHE A 23 0.33 -0.38 -1.54
CA PHE A 23 0.29 0.08 -0.15
C PHE A 23 0.24 1.59 -0.06
N ASN A 24 -0.33 2.09 1.03
CA ASN A 24 -0.39 3.51 1.35
C ASN A 24 0.59 3.84 2.47
N ILE A 25 1.19 5.03 2.42
CA ILE A 25 1.98 5.60 3.51
C ILE A 25 1.16 6.75 4.08
N VAL A 26 0.91 6.70 5.38
CA VAL A 26 0.09 7.68 6.11
C VAL A 26 0.82 8.11 7.37
N GLU A 27 0.48 9.28 7.89
CA GLU A 27 1.12 9.87 9.06
C GLU A 27 0.27 9.67 10.32
N THR A 28 -1.04 9.45 10.18
CA THR A 28 -1.95 9.28 11.31
C THR A 28 -2.74 7.98 11.27
N PRO A 29 -3.17 7.46 12.45
CA PRO A 29 -4.09 6.34 12.52
C PRO A 29 -5.43 6.62 11.82
N GLU A 30 -5.93 7.86 11.87
CA GLU A 30 -7.20 8.25 11.25
C GLU A 30 -7.16 8.09 9.73
N GLU A 31 -6.07 8.50 9.07
CA GLU A 31 -5.86 8.31 7.63
C GLU A 31 -5.82 6.81 7.26
N ALA A 32 -5.18 5.98 8.10
CA ALA A 32 -5.16 4.53 7.89
C ALA A 32 -6.57 3.92 7.95
N VAL A 33 -7.38 4.33 8.92
CA VAL A 33 -8.76 3.85 9.09
C VAL A 33 -9.61 4.26 7.89
N GLU A 34 -9.50 5.51 7.44
CA GLU A 34 -10.28 6.01 6.29
C GLU A 34 -10.01 5.18 5.02
N ILE A 35 -8.76 4.87 4.71
CA ILE A 35 -8.38 4.04 3.56
C ILE A 35 -8.97 2.63 3.67
N ILE A 36 -8.93 2.03 4.86
CA ILE A 36 -9.50 0.70 5.11
C ILE A 36 -11.03 0.72 4.92
N GLU A 37 -11.70 1.73 5.45
CA GLU A 37 -13.14 1.89 5.26
C GLU A 37 -13.51 2.09 3.79
N GLU A 38 -12.78 2.93 3.06
CA GLU A 38 -12.99 3.14 1.62
C GLU A 38 -12.87 1.86 0.81
N PHE A 39 -11.87 1.03 1.13
CA PHE A 39 -11.70 -0.26 0.50
C PHE A 39 -12.93 -1.14 0.72
N TYR A 40 -13.41 -1.26 1.96
CA TYR A 40 -14.55 -2.12 2.27
C TYR A 40 -15.93 -1.53 1.91
N ARG A 41 -16.00 -0.23 1.58
CA ARG A 41 -17.18 0.35 0.91
C ARG A 41 -17.36 -0.20 -0.51
N LYS A 42 -16.26 -0.52 -1.21
CA LYS A 42 -16.27 -1.04 -2.59
C LYS A 42 -16.22 -2.57 -2.64
N TYR A 43 -15.53 -3.19 -1.69
CA TYR A 43 -15.34 -4.64 -1.62
C TYR A 43 -15.97 -5.18 -0.34
N THR A 44 -16.88 -6.16 -0.45
CA THR A 44 -17.50 -6.75 0.74
C THR A 44 -16.42 -7.39 1.61
N LEU A 45 -16.46 -7.10 2.91
CA LEU A 45 -15.55 -7.69 3.88
C LEU A 45 -15.71 -9.23 3.84
N LYS A 46 -14.68 -9.85 3.27
CA LYS A 46 -14.34 -11.28 3.17
C LYS A 46 -13.57 -11.84 4.36
N PRO A 47 -14.14 -12.26 5.50
CA PRO A 47 -13.32 -12.97 6.48
C PRO A 47 -12.69 -14.21 5.84
N ASN A 48 -11.40 -14.42 6.07
CA ASN A 48 -10.70 -15.62 5.66
C ASN A 48 -10.59 -16.57 6.86
N PHE A 49 -11.76 -17.13 7.24
CA PHE A 49 -11.87 -18.17 8.28
C PHE A 49 -11.62 -19.56 7.69
#